data_AF-A0A162QU90-F1
#
_entry.id   AF-A0A162QU90-F1
#
_cell.length_a   1.000
_cell.length_b   1.000
_cell.length_c   1.000
_cell.angle_alpha   90.00
_cell.angle_beta   90.00
_cell.angle_gamma   90.00
#
_symmetry.space_group_name_H-M   'P 1'
#
loop_
_entity.id
_entity.type
_entity.pdbx_description
1 polymer ?
#
loop_
_entity_poly.entity_id
_entity_poly.type
_entity_poly.pdbx_seq_one_letter_code
_entity_poly.pdbx_strand_id
1 'polypeptide(L)'
;MCGGSAFKAAREDSNEQKKYDETGLVVSSCKHCVVPYAINMFKGESWTHTAFMHNEAMKSNAKFFCYDVVCQYWKWMKTKVARHFPEYRNLTSEMTGILPIMHKNAHQLPCKILWNPRWTTGMGLTGGEEHEQVFSKLYLYAYVLKHMAKHSNRASYYRNDFLTLAILYWNWDKAVSEILNDTHTIKTEHFLENYEREYKRLDVYAVN
;
A
#
# COMPACT_ATOMS: atom_id res chain seq x y z
N MET A 1 24.35 -5.62 -6.72
CA MET A 1 22.91 -5.30 -6.87
C MET A 1 22.15 -6.56 -6.53
N CYS A 2 21.11 -6.49 -5.68
CA CYS A 2 20.25 -7.66 -5.44
C CYS A 2 19.62 -8.10 -6.77
N GLY A 3 19.53 -9.41 -7.02
CA GLY A 3 19.15 -9.94 -8.34
C GLY A 3 19.62 -11.36 -8.67
N GLY A 4 20.33 -12.05 -7.76
CA GLY A 4 20.64 -13.49 -7.93
C GLY A 4 19.47 -14.41 -7.57
N SER A 5 18.67 -14.02 -6.58
CA SER A 5 17.36 -14.62 -6.30
C SER A 5 16.28 -13.79 -7.01
N ALA A 6 15.57 -14.40 -7.96
CA ALA A 6 14.50 -13.73 -8.68
C ALA A 6 13.31 -13.49 -7.73
N PHE A 7 13.23 -12.30 -7.14
CA PHE A 7 12.01 -11.86 -6.45
C PHE A 7 10.86 -11.89 -7.45
N LYS A 8 9.83 -12.72 -7.19
CA LYS A 8 8.70 -12.90 -8.10
C LYS A 8 7.89 -11.60 -8.29
N ALA A 9 7.90 -10.72 -7.27
CA ALA A 9 7.23 -9.42 -7.25
C ALA A 9 8.03 -8.28 -7.90
N ALA A 10 9.32 -8.48 -8.22
CA ALA A 10 10.16 -7.43 -8.81
C ALA A 10 10.05 -7.41 -10.34
N ARG A 11 8.87 -7.05 -10.87
CA ARG A 11 8.61 -7.04 -12.32
C ARG A 11 7.81 -5.82 -12.77
N GLU A 12 8.11 -5.35 -13.98
CA GLU A 12 7.37 -4.28 -14.65
C GLU A 12 6.03 -4.78 -15.21
N ASP A 13 6.04 -6.00 -15.76
CA ASP A 13 4.84 -6.71 -16.20
C ASP A 13 4.70 -8.04 -15.45
N SER A 14 3.45 -8.38 -15.13
CA SER A 14 3.10 -9.59 -14.42
C SER A 14 2.33 -10.57 -15.30
N ASN A 15 2.46 -11.85 -14.99
CA ASN A 15 1.78 -12.90 -15.73
C ASN A 15 0.28 -12.89 -15.42
N GLU A 16 -0.53 -13.07 -16.45
CA GLU A 16 -1.97 -13.30 -16.32
C GLU A 16 -2.24 -14.68 -15.73
N GLN A 17 -3.21 -14.77 -14.81
CA GLN A 17 -3.74 -16.04 -14.35
C GLN A 17 -5.07 -16.34 -15.03
N LYS A 18 -5.15 -17.47 -15.73
CA LYS A 18 -6.37 -17.87 -16.47
C LYS A 18 -7.54 -18.33 -15.59
N LYS A 19 -7.32 -18.49 -14.28
CA LYS A 19 -8.30 -19.07 -13.35
C LYS A 19 -9.05 -18.05 -12.49
N TYR A 20 -8.53 -16.82 -12.40
CA TYR A 20 -9.07 -15.79 -11.52
C TYR A 20 -9.09 -14.48 -12.30
N ASP A 21 -10.24 -13.80 -12.30
CA ASP A 21 -10.38 -12.49 -12.94
C ASP A 21 -9.61 -11.41 -12.18
N GLU A 22 -9.66 -11.48 -10.84
CA GLU A 22 -8.90 -10.64 -9.91
C GLU A 22 -7.96 -11.56 -9.12
N THR A 23 -6.66 -11.39 -9.36
CA THR A 23 -5.59 -12.24 -8.79
C THR A 23 -5.17 -11.81 -7.38
N GLY A 24 -5.54 -10.60 -6.95
CA GLY A 24 -5.31 -10.13 -5.60
C GLY A 24 -5.62 -8.66 -5.38
N LEU A 25 -5.07 -8.11 -4.30
CA LEU A 25 -5.24 -6.74 -3.86
C LEU A 25 -3.87 -6.19 -3.44
N VAL A 26 -3.47 -5.03 -3.98
CA VAL A 26 -2.36 -4.25 -3.42
C VAL A 26 -2.95 -3.23 -2.47
N VAL A 27 -2.39 -3.16 -1.27
CA VAL A 27 -2.80 -2.20 -0.25
C VAL A 27 -1.61 -1.32 0.07
N SER A 28 -1.87 -0.07 0.45
CA SER A 28 -0.88 0.78 1.11
C SER A 28 -1.32 1.00 2.54
N SER A 29 -0.36 1.06 3.45
CA SER A 29 -0.62 1.40 4.85
C SER A 29 0.37 2.45 5.33
N CYS A 30 -0.07 3.28 6.27
CA CYS A 30 0.81 4.17 7.01
C CYS A 30 1.42 3.44 8.23
N LYS A 31 2.33 4.12 8.93
CA LYS A 31 2.96 3.60 10.15
C LYS A 31 1.96 3.31 11.29
N HIS A 32 0.79 3.95 11.30
CA HIS A 32 -0.28 3.68 12.27
C HIS A 32 -1.16 2.50 11.86
N CYS A 33 -0.76 1.74 10.84
CA CYS A 33 -1.52 0.64 10.23
C CYS A 33 -2.86 1.08 9.59
N VAL A 34 -3.13 2.38 9.44
CA VAL A 34 -4.28 2.89 8.66
C VAL A 34 -4.01 2.67 7.17
N VAL A 35 -5.02 2.22 6.45
CA VAL A 35 -5.01 1.91 5.02
C VAL A 35 -5.65 3.05 4.22
N PRO A 36 -4.88 3.94 3.59
CA PRO A 36 -5.45 5.02 2.79
C PRO A 36 -5.89 4.59 1.39
N TYR A 37 -5.18 3.65 0.76
CA TYR A 37 -5.46 3.24 -0.62
C TYR A 37 -5.31 1.74 -0.81
N ALA A 38 -6.20 1.15 -1.61
CA ALA A 38 -6.16 -0.24 -2.05
C ALA A 38 -6.57 -0.32 -3.53
N ILE A 39 -5.89 -1.17 -4.31
CA ILE A 39 -6.18 -1.39 -5.73
C ILE A 39 -6.25 -2.87 -6.06
N ASN A 40 -7.16 -3.21 -6.96
CA ASN A 40 -7.31 -4.57 -7.44
C ASN A 40 -6.19 -4.94 -8.42
N MET A 41 -5.69 -6.17 -8.27
CA MET A 41 -4.72 -6.76 -9.18
C MET A 41 -5.41 -7.73 -10.14
N PHE A 42 -5.55 -7.37 -11.41
CA PHE A 42 -6.10 -8.26 -12.45
C PHE A 42 -5.03 -9.21 -13.02
N LYS A 43 -3.78 -8.78 -12.96
CA LYS A 43 -2.58 -9.61 -13.19
C LYS A 43 -1.77 -9.62 -11.90
N GLY A 44 -0.69 -10.39 -11.82
CA GLY A 44 0.18 -10.34 -10.63
C GLY A 44 0.67 -8.92 -10.28
N GLU A 45 1.25 -8.76 -9.10
CA GLU A 45 1.84 -7.48 -8.70
C GLU A 45 2.90 -7.03 -9.71
N SER A 46 2.85 -5.74 -10.05
CA SER A 46 3.84 -5.09 -10.90
C SER A 46 4.24 -3.74 -10.31
N TRP A 47 5.39 -3.21 -10.74
CA TRP A 47 5.87 -1.91 -10.28
C TRP A 47 4.94 -0.73 -10.61
N THR A 48 4.02 -0.88 -11.56
CA THR A 48 3.00 0.15 -11.85
C THR A 48 2.00 0.30 -10.71
N HIS A 49 1.58 -0.82 -10.09
CA HIS A 49 0.75 -0.81 -8.89
C HIS A 49 1.47 -0.09 -7.74
N THR A 50 2.76 -0.42 -7.53
CA THR A 50 3.60 0.24 -6.54
C THR A 50 3.80 1.73 -6.84
N ALA A 51 3.98 2.12 -8.11
CA ALA A 51 4.14 3.51 -8.52
C ALA A 51 2.89 4.34 -8.28
N PHE A 52 1.71 3.78 -8.52
CA PHE A 52 0.44 4.41 -8.16
C PHE A 52 0.40 4.67 -6.65
N MET A 53 0.66 3.65 -5.83
CA MET A 53 0.67 3.79 -4.36
C MET A 53 1.71 4.81 -3.87
N HIS A 54 2.90 4.82 -4.49
CA HIS A 54 3.95 5.78 -4.17
C HIS A 54 3.52 7.22 -4.47
N ASN A 55 2.83 7.44 -5.59
CA ASN A 55 2.30 8.74 -5.96
C ASN A 55 1.21 9.23 -4.99
N GLU A 56 0.28 8.35 -4.61
CA GLU A 56 -0.76 8.71 -3.63
C GLU A 56 -0.18 8.94 -2.22
N ALA A 57 0.86 8.20 -1.83
CA ALA A 57 1.61 8.44 -0.60
C ALA A 57 2.29 9.82 -0.60
N MET A 58 2.89 10.23 -1.73
CA MET A 58 3.46 11.56 -1.88
C MET A 58 2.42 12.67 -1.71
N LYS A 59 1.24 12.54 -2.33
CA LYS A 59 0.14 13.50 -2.17
C LYS A 59 -0.31 13.64 -0.71
N SER A 60 -0.15 12.57 0.06
CA SER A 60 -0.41 12.53 1.51
C SER A 60 0.76 13.10 2.34
N ASN A 61 1.72 13.78 1.70
CA ASN A 61 2.94 14.35 2.27
C ASN A 61 3.82 13.34 3.03
N ALA A 62 3.78 12.06 2.61
CA ALA A 62 4.68 11.04 3.15
C ALA A 62 6.13 11.38 2.77
N LYS A 63 7.06 11.22 3.73
CA LYS A 63 8.50 11.42 3.50
C LYS A 63 9.25 10.12 3.23
N PHE A 64 8.68 9.00 3.64
CA PHE A 64 9.29 7.67 3.55
C PHE A 64 8.36 6.73 2.78
N PHE A 65 8.95 5.85 1.97
CA PHE A 65 8.22 4.82 1.22
C PHE A 65 8.82 3.45 1.51
N CYS A 66 8.07 2.59 2.22
CA CYS A 66 8.50 1.25 2.57
C CYS A 66 8.08 0.25 1.48
N TYR A 67 9.04 -0.52 0.95
CA TYR A 67 8.73 -1.57 -0.01
C TYR A 67 9.78 -2.69 -0.03
N ASP A 68 9.32 -3.93 -0.12
CA ASP A 68 10.12 -5.15 -0.10
C ASP A 68 11.27 -5.18 -1.08
N VAL A 69 11.06 -4.65 -2.29
CA VAL A 69 12.06 -4.60 -3.34
C VAL A 69 12.36 -3.16 -3.75
N VAL A 70 12.33 -2.25 -2.77
CA VAL A 70 12.64 -0.83 -2.95
C VAL A 70 13.95 -0.62 -3.70
N CYS A 71 14.97 -1.45 -3.47
CA CYS A 71 16.27 -1.32 -4.13
C CYS A 71 16.22 -1.46 -5.66
N GLN A 72 15.33 -2.31 -6.19
CA GLN A 72 15.12 -2.48 -7.63
C GLN A 72 14.09 -1.47 -8.14
N TYR A 73 13.01 -1.29 -7.40
CA TYR A 73 11.95 -0.34 -7.71
C TYR A 73 12.47 1.10 -7.83
N TRP A 74 13.31 1.56 -6.90
CA TRP A 74 13.86 2.93 -6.92
C TRP A 74 14.74 3.18 -8.16
N LYS A 75 15.48 2.15 -8.59
CA LYS A 75 16.27 2.21 -9.82
C LYS A 75 15.36 2.30 -11.04
N TRP A 76 14.32 1.48 -11.11
CA TRP A 76 13.34 1.54 -12.19
C TRP A 76 12.62 2.91 -12.23
N MET A 77 12.15 3.42 -11.09
CA MET A 77 11.53 4.73 -10.99
C MET A 77 12.43 5.85 -11.49
N LYS A 78 13.71 5.88 -11.08
CA LYS A 78 14.66 6.92 -11.50
C LYS A 78 15.05 6.82 -12.98
N THR A 79 15.23 5.61 -13.50
CA THR A 79 15.85 5.41 -14.82
C THR A 79 14.85 5.24 -15.95
N LYS A 80 13.66 4.70 -15.66
CA LYS A 80 12.59 4.47 -16.63
C LYS A 80 11.49 5.50 -16.49
N VAL A 81 10.84 5.58 -15.32
CA VAL A 81 9.66 6.44 -15.12
C VAL A 81 10.04 7.92 -15.17
N ALA A 82 10.87 8.39 -14.25
CA ALA A 82 11.24 9.81 -14.14
C ALA A 82 12.01 10.35 -15.37
N ARG A 83 12.55 9.46 -16.22
CA ARG A 83 13.19 9.83 -17.49
C ARG A 83 12.18 10.12 -18.60
N HIS A 84 11.10 9.34 -18.69
CA HIS A 84 10.06 9.52 -19.71
C HIS A 84 8.91 10.42 -19.24
N PHE A 85 8.68 10.47 -17.93
CA PHE A 85 7.62 11.22 -17.27
C PHE A 85 8.23 12.08 -16.14
N PRO A 86 8.78 13.27 -16.49
CA PRO A 86 9.48 14.14 -15.54
C PRO A 86 8.63 14.58 -14.35
N GLU A 87 7.30 14.58 -14.47
CA GLU A 87 6.34 14.90 -13.42
C GLU A 87 6.46 13.99 -12.19
N TYR A 88 6.93 12.75 -12.36
CA TYR A 88 7.12 11.78 -11.27
C TYR A 88 8.54 11.80 -10.68
N ARG A 89 9.38 12.76 -11.08
CA ARG A 89 10.76 12.85 -10.59
C ARG A 89 10.82 13.13 -9.09
N ASN A 90 9.87 13.94 -8.61
CA ASN A 90 9.68 14.29 -7.20
C ASN A 90 9.61 13.05 -6.31
N LEU A 91 8.92 11.98 -6.76
CA LEU A 91 8.76 10.72 -6.01
C LEU A 91 10.08 10.16 -5.48
N THR A 92 11.17 10.35 -6.22
CA THR A 92 12.48 9.79 -5.82
C THR A 92 13.50 10.82 -5.36
N SER A 93 13.17 12.12 -5.47
CA SER A 93 14.01 13.23 -5.00
C SER A 93 13.55 13.80 -3.66
N GLU A 94 12.25 13.77 -3.36
CA GLU A 94 11.67 14.31 -2.13
C GLU A 94 11.35 13.24 -1.09
N MET A 95 11.02 12.02 -1.54
CA MET A 95 10.81 10.89 -0.64
C MET A 95 12.05 10.02 -0.54
N THR A 96 12.15 9.29 0.57
CA THR A 96 13.21 8.31 0.82
C THR A 96 12.64 6.91 0.87
N GLY A 97 13.12 6.03 0.01
CA GLY A 97 12.77 4.62 0.05
C GLY A 97 13.40 3.93 1.24
N ILE A 98 12.70 2.97 1.85
CA ILE A 98 13.19 2.16 2.97
C ILE A 98 12.79 0.70 2.77
N LEU A 99 13.55 -0.19 3.41
CA LEU A 99 13.34 -1.63 3.35
C LEU A 99 12.79 -2.14 4.70
N PRO A 100 11.75 -2.99 4.72
CA PRO A 100 11.25 -3.57 5.97
C PRO A 100 12.34 -4.34 6.71
N ILE A 101 12.32 -4.32 8.05
CA ILE A 101 13.38 -4.93 8.85
C ILE A 101 13.43 -6.45 8.65
N MET A 102 12.30 -7.13 8.52
CA MET A 102 12.31 -8.58 8.29
C MET A 102 12.73 -8.89 6.86
N HIS A 103 12.23 -8.12 5.89
CA HIS A 103 12.47 -8.36 4.46
C HIS A 103 13.91 -8.03 4.06
N LYS A 104 14.62 -7.15 4.78
CA LYS A 104 16.02 -6.83 4.48
C LYS A 104 16.93 -8.05 4.45
N ASN A 105 16.62 -9.09 5.22
CA ASN A 105 17.48 -10.26 5.30
C ASN A 105 17.57 -11.02 3.97
N ALA A 106 16.54 -10.92 3.13
CA ALA A 106 16.50 -11.50 1.78
C ALA A 106 17.36 -10.74 0.75
N HIS A 107 17.90 -9.58 1.10
CA HIS A 107 18.69 -8.74 0.19
C HIS A 107 20.20 -8.94 0.34
N GLN A 108 20.97 -8.45 -0.64
CA GLN A 108 22.43 -8.41 -0.53
C GLN A 108 22.89 -7.35 0.49
N LEU A 109 24.06 -7.55 1.09
CA LEU A 109 24.62 -6.64 2.11
C LEU A 109 24.58 -5.15 1.73
N PRO A 110 24.93 -4.71 0.51
CA PRO A 110 24.84 -3.29 0.15
C PRO A 110 23.41 -2.75 0.25
N CYS A 111 22.40 -3.53 -0.14
CA CYS A 111 21.00 -3.13 -0.03
C CYS A 111 20.54 -3.09 1.42
N LYS A 112 21.00 -4.02 2.26
CA LYS A 112 20.73 -4.01 3.71
C LYS A 112 21.25 -2.75 4.38
N ILE A 113 22.31 -2.14 3.85
CA ILE A 113 22.92 -0.94 4.40
C ILE A 113 22.26 0.33 3.86
N LEU A 114 22.15 0.45 2.54
CA LEU A 114 21.64 1.67 1.91
C LEU A 114 20.17 1.95 2.24
N TRP A 115 19.35 0.90 2.34
CA TRP A 115 17.90 1.03 2.54
C TRP A 115 17.48 0.75 3.99
N ASN A 116 18.44 0.75 4.93
CA ASN A 116 18.15 0.39 6.32
C ASN A 116 17.32 1.49 7.00
N PRO A 117 16.15 1.13 7.53
CA PRO A 117 15.32 2.10 8.22
C PRO A 117 16.03 2.73 9.45
N ARG A 118 16.86 1.95 10.16
CA ARG A 118 17.56 2.43 11.37
C ARG A 118 18.64 3.46 11.10
N TRP A 119 19.11 3.56 9.87
CA TRP A 119 20.13 4.52 9.44
C TRP A 119 19.54 5.68 8.64
N THR A 120 18.21 5.76 8.58
CA THR A 120 17.49 6.82 7.88
C THR A 120 17.10 7.92 8.87
N THR A 121 17.59 9.14 8.65
CA THR A 121 17.33 10.28 9.53
C THR A 121 15.86 10.72 9.44
N GLY A 122 15.24 11.03 10.58
CA GLY A 122 13.89 11.60 10.66
C GLY A 122 12.72 10.61 10.63
N MET A 123 12.97 9.31 10.53
CA MET A 123 11.91 8.30 10.44
C MET A 123 11.46 7.73 11.80
N GLY A 124 12.33 7.81 12.81
CA GLY A 124 12.13 7.17 14.11
C GLY A 124 12.21 5.64 14.03
N LEU A 125 11.84 4.96 15.11
CA LEU A 125 11.81 3.51 15.17
C LEU A 125 10.60 2.97 14.39
N THR A 126 10.83 2.13 13.38
CA THR A 126 9.78 1.39 12.64
C THR A 126 10.29 -0.01 12.31
N GLY A 127 9.36 -0.97 12.31
CA GLY A 127 9.60 -2.34 11.85
C GLY A 127 9.49 -2.46 10.33
N GLY A 128 8.64 -1.64 9.69
CA GLY A 128 8.23 -1.83 8.31
C GLY A 128 7.28 -3.02 8.12
N GLU A 129 6.68 -3.54 9.20
CA GLU A 129 5.80 -4.72 9.21
C GLU A 129 4.30 -4.34 9.33
N GLU A 130 3.99 -3.05 9.19
CA GLU A 130 2.64 -2.51 9.32
C GLU A 130 1.73 -3.03 8.19
N HIS A 131 2.30 -3.30 7.03
CA HIS A 131 1.59 -3.84 5.87
C HIS A 131 1.21 -5.31 6.06
N GLU A 132 2.08 -6.10 6.67
CA GLU A 132 1.91 -7.51 7.00
C GLU A 132 0.81 -7.69 8.05
N GLN A 133 0.70 -6.75 9.01
CA GLN A 133 -0.41 -6.72 9.96
C GLN A 133 -1.75 -6.50 9.26
N VAL A 134 -1.84 -5.51 8.37
CA VAL A 134 -3.05 -5.26 7.57
C VAL A 134 -3.40 -6.49 6.73
N PHE A 135 -2.41 -7.08 6.05
CA PHE A 135 -2.64 -8.27 5.25
C PHE A 135 -3.07 -9.47 6.07
N SER A 136 -2.53 -9.67 7.28
CA SER A 136 -2.97 -10.76 8.16
C SER A 136 -4.47 -10.67 8.47
N LYS A 137 -5.01 -9.45 8.64
CA LYS A 137 -6.43 -9.22 8.84
C LYS A 137 -7.21 -9.45 7.54
N LEU A 138 -6.78 -8.83 6.44
CA LEU A 138 -7.50 -8.92 5.17
C LEU A 138 -7.51 -10.33 4.59
N TYR A 139 -6.48 -11.14 4.89
CA TYR A 139 -6.39 -12.53 4.46
C TYR A 139 -7.52 -13.40 5.02
N LEU A 140 -8.09 -13.04 6.18
CA LEU A 140 -9.28 -13.73 6.72
C LEU A 140 -10.48 -13.65 5.76
N TYR A 141 -10.56 -12.58 4.98
CA TYR A 141 -11.61 -12.38 3.99
C TYR A 141 -11.30 -13.06 2.65
N ALA A 142 -10.06 -13.49 2.41
CA ALA A 142 -9.64 -14.06 1.13
C ALA A 142 -10.49 -15.26 0.71
N TYR A 143 -10.92 -16.08 1.67
CA TYR A 143 -11.81 -17.21 1.41
C TYR A 143 -13.15 -16.78 0.82
N VAL A 144 -13.79 -15.78 1.42
CA VAL A 144 -15.08 -15.25 0.96
C VAL A 144 -14.91 -14.54 -0.39
N LEU A 145 -13.87 -13.71 -0.53
CA LEU A 145 -13.58 -12.95 -1.74
C LEU A 145 -13.35 -13.84 -2.96
N LYS A 146 -12.77 -15.03 -2.77
CA LYS A 146 -12.58 -16.02 -3.84
C LYS A 146 -13.90 -16.46 -4.48
N HIS A 147 -14.98 -16.49 -3.71
CA HIS A 147 -16.32 -16.89 -4.16
C HIS A 147 -17.17 -15.70 -4.63
N MET A 148 -16.71 -14.46 -4.44
CA MET A 148 -17.36 -13.24 -4.90
C MET A 148 -16.97 -12.84 -6.35
N ALA A 149 -16.28 -13.73 -7.07
CA ALA A 149 -15.78 -13.47 -8.43
C ALA A 149 -16.91 -13.10 -9.41
N LYS A 150 -16.52 -12.31 -10.44
CA LYS A 150 -17.40 -11.57 -11.35
C LYS A 150 -18.13 -12.48 -12.35
N HIS A 151 -19.03 -13.36 -11.89
CA HIS A 151 -19.89 -14.15 -12.79
C HIS A 151 -20.94 -13.28 -13.53
N SER A 152 -21.11 -12.03 -13.10
CA SER A 152 -21.83 -10.96 -13.79
C SER A 152 -21.20 -9.61 -13.45
N ASN A 153 -21.39 -8.58 -14.29
CA ASN A 153 -20.86 -7.23 -14.03
C ASN A 153 -21.22 -6.68 -12.64
N ARG A 154 -22.35 -7.13 -12.04
CA ARG A 154 -22.78 -6.76 -10.67
C ARG A 154 -21.91 -7.35 -9.55
N ALA A 155 -21.34 -8.53 -9.72
CA ALA A 155 -20.61 -9.23 -8.65
C ALA A 155 -19.29 -8.54 -8.24
N SER A 156 -18.63 -7.85 -9.16
CA SER A 156 -17.41 -7.07 -8.87
C SER A 156 -17.69 -5.82 -8.03
N TYR A 157 -18.89 -5.24 -8.13
CA TYR A 157 -19.30 -4.15 -7.23
C TYR A 157 -19.41 -4.66 -5.79
N TYR A 158 -20.12 -5.77 -5.56
CA TYR A 158 -20.26 -6.35 -4.21
C TYR A 158 -18.92 -6.73 -3.58
N ARG A 159 -17.97 -7.24 -4.38
CA ARG A 159 -16.61 -7.54 -3.88
C ARG A 159 -15.89 -6.27 -3.43
N ASN A 160 -15.95 -5.21 -4.25
CA ASN A 160 -15.30 -3.94 -3.91
C ASN A 160 -15.98 -3.29 -2.71
N ASP A 161 -17.31 -3.32 -2.62
CA ASP A 161 -18.06 -2.79 -1.48
C ASP A 161 -17.70 -3.53 -0.20
N PHE A 162 -17.62 -4.86 -0.26
CA PHE A 162 -17.20 -5.68 0.88
C PHE A 162 -15.77 -5.32 1.33
N LEU A 163 -14.81 -5.21 0.38
CA LEU A 163 -13.44 -4.84 0.69
C LEU A 163 -13.34 -3.43 1.27
N THR A 164 -14.07 -2.48 0.69
CA THR A 164 -14.16 -1.11 1.19
C THR A 164 -14.67 -1.10 2.62
N LEU A 165 -15.77 -1.78 2.92
CA LEU A 165 -16.30 -1.89 4.27
C LEU A 165 -15.30 -2.54 5.25
N ALA A 166 -14.62 -3.61 4.83
CA ALA A 166 -13.63 -4.28 5.65
C ALA A 166 -12.43 -3.37 5.97
N ILE A 167 -11.97 -2.59 5.00
CA ILE A 167 -10.88 -1.61 5.17
C ILE A 167 -11.34 -0.43 6.04
N LEU A 168 -12.55 0.09 5.83
CA LEU A 168 -13.11 1.16 6.65
C LEU A 168 -13.26 0.73 8.11
N TYR A 169 -13.73 -0.49 8.35
CA TYR A 169 -13.81 -1.06 9.70
C TYR A 169 -12.42 -1.18 10.35
N TRP A 170 -11.43 -1.68 9.61
CA TRP A 170 -10.06 -1.74 10.11
C TRP A 170 -9.50 -0.36 10.45
N ASN A 171 -9.70 0.63 9.57
CA ASN A 171 -9.25 1.99 9.80
C ASN A 171 -9.94 2.63 11.01
N TRP A 172 -11.24 2.37 11.20
CA TRP A 172 -11.98 2.82 12.37
C TRP A 172 -11.40 2.23 13.65
N ASP A 173 -11.16 0.92 13.68
CA ASP A 173 -10.54 0.24 14.83
C ASP A 173 -9.16 0.83 15.17
N LYS A 174 -8.34 1.14 14.16
CA LYS A 174 -7.03 1.79 14.36
C LYS A 174 -7.15 3.22 14.83
N ALA A 175 -8.04 4.02 14.24
CA ALA A 175 -8.26 5.40 14.67
C ALA A 175 -8.76 5.47 16.12
N VAL A 176 -9.72 4.62 16.50
CA VAL A 176 -10.21 4.54 17.89
C VAL A 176 -9.12 4.07 18.83
N SER A 177 -8.36 3.05 18.46
CA SER A 177 -7.23 2.57 19.26
C SER A 177 -6.17 3.66 19.46
N GLU A 178 -5.92 4.49 18.44
CA GLU A 178 -5.00 5.62 18.53
C GLU A 178 -5.56 6.69 19.46
N ILE A 179 -6.82 7.09 19.31
CA ILE A 179 -7.50 8.06 20.21
C ILE A 179 -7.50 7.60 21.67
N LEU A 180 -7.76 6.32 21.93
CA LEU A 180 -7.77 5.78 23.29
C LEU A 180 -6.36 5.72 23.92
N ASN A 181 -5.31 5.67 23.09
CA ASN A 181 -3.92 5.60 23.54
C ASN A 181 -3.22 6.96 23.54
N ASP A 182 -3.77 7.98 22.88
CA ASP A 182 -3.10 9.26 22.63
C ASP A 182 -3.84 10.43 23.30
N THR A 183 -3.22 11.03 24.31
CA THR A 183 -3.62 12.32 24.91
C THR A 183 -3.20 13.54 24.06
N HIS A 184 -2.75 13.35 22.82
CA HIS A 184 -2.28 14.43 21.94
C HIS A 184 -3.04 14.52 20.61
N THR A 185 -4.21 15.15 20.71
CA THR A 185 -5.15 15.58 19.67
C THR A 185 -4.57 16.67 18.74
N ILE A 186 -4.23 16.35 17.48
CA ILE A 186 -4.27 17.32 16.33
C ILE A 186 -4.45 16.58 14.97
N LYS A 187 -3.95 15.36 14.76
CA LYS A 187 -3.98 14.70 13.42
C LYS A 187 -5.19 13.78 13.15
N THR A 188 -5.83 13.27 14.21
CA THR A 188 -7.01 12.38 14.11
C THR A 188 -8.26 13.15 13.70
N GLU A 189 -8.43 14.40 14.11
CA GLU A 189 -9.59 15.24 13.77
C GLU A 189 -9.68 15.50 12.26
N HIS A 190 -8.56 15.85 11.61
CA HIS A 190 -8.56 16.07 10.15
C HIS A 190 -8.87 14.77 9.36
N PHE A 191 -8.44 13.61 9.87
CA PHE A 191 -8.77 12.32 9.27
C PHE A 191 -10.25 11.96 9.46
N LEU A 192 -10.82 12.20 10.65
CA LEU A 192 -12.23 11.98 10.95
C LEU A 192 -13.15 12.94 10.17
N GLU A 193 -12.77 14.21 10.01
CA GLU A 193 -13.49 15.18 9.18
C GLU A 193 -13.50 14.75 7.71
N ASN A 194 -12.35 14.27 7.20
CA ASN A 194 -12.26 13.74 5.85
C ASN A 194 -13.08 12.46 5.69
N TYR A 195 -13.09 11.59 6.71
CA TYR A 195 -13.87 10.36 6.77
C TYR A 195 -15.38 10.62 6.81
N GLU A 196 -15.87 11.50 7.68
CA GLU A 196 -17.28 11.88 7.75
C GLU A 196 -17.76 12.51 6.45
N ARG A 197 -16.91 13.32 5.82
CA ARG A 197 -17.22 13.96 4.54
C ARG A 197 -17.30 12.94 3.41
N GLU A 198 -16.43 11.94 3.38
CA GLU A 198 -16.52 10.84 2.39
C GLU A 198 -17.69 9.90 2.67
N TYR A 199 -17.96 9.55 3.94
CA TYR A 199 -19.10 8.73 4.33
C TYR A 199 -20.42 9.40 3.96
N LYS A 200 -20.60 10.69 4.29
CA LYS A 200 -21.78 11.49 3.88
C LYS A 200 -21.91 11.59 2.36
N ARG A 201 -20.79 11.58 1.63
CA ARG A 201 -20.80 11.58 0.16
C ARG A 201 -21.27 10.24 -0.41
N LEU A 202 -20.92 9.11 0.23
CA LEU A 202 -21.34 7.77 -0.16
C LEU A 202 -22.82 7.48 0.19
N ASP A 203 -23.30 7.96 1.34
CA ASP A 203 -24.72 7.84 1.73
C ASP A 203 -25.68 8.53 0.75
N VAL A 204 -25.27 9.64 0.13
CA VAL A 204 -26.07 10.35 -0.89
C VAL A 204 -26.30 9.49 -2.15
N TYR A 205 -25.46 8.49 -2.41
CA TYR A 205 -25.63 7.54 -3.52
C TYR A 205 -26.40 6.28 -3.13
N ALA A 206 -26.69 6.06 -1.84
CA ALA A 206 -27.45 4.90 -1.36
C ALA A 206 -28.97 5.16 -1.25
N VAL A 207 -29.40 6.42 -1.38
CA VAL A 207 -30.80 6.86 -1.20
C VAL A 207 -31.48 7.27 -2.54
N ASN A 208 -30.88 6.95 -3.69
CA ASN A 208 -31.53 7.09 -5.01
C ASN A 208 -31.52 5.78 -5.80
#